data_AF-A0A382VHH9-F1
#
_entry.id   AF-A0A382VHH9-F1
#
_cell.length_a   1.000
_cell.length_b   1.000
_cell.length_c   1.000
_cell.angle_alpha   90.00
_cell.angle_beta   90.00
_cell.angle_gamma   90.00
#
_symmetry.space_group_name_H-M   'P 1'
#
loop_
_entity.id
_entity.type
_entity.pdbx_description
1 polymer ?
#
loop_
_entity_poly.entity_id
_entity_poly.type
_entity_poly.pdbx_seq_one_letter_code
_entity_poly.pdbx_strand_id
1 'polypeptide(L)'
;ALVERLGHPCTHTLMGLGALASDHPRFLGMLGMHGTYEANMAMYECDVMLAVGARFDDRVTGDLKKFSPHAKIIHIDIDPASIGKNVQVEVPIVGDAAAALEQLLDALDHSSVTQDEESLSTWWEQIESWRSRDSLGYDSSDEVIKPQFVVQKLHEVTLGDAFVTSDVGQHQMWAAQYYGFNKPRRWINSGGLGTMGFGLPAAMGVQLAHPEAAVACVTGEASIIMCIQELSTCKQYDLPIKIVNLNNRYMGMVRQWQEFFYDRRYSHSYMDSLPDFVDLASSFG
;
A
#
# COMPACT_ATOMS: atom_id res chain seq x y z
N ALA A 1 5.05 -10.02 16.69
CA ALA A 1 4.97 -10.32 18.14
C ALA A 1 3.62 -9.93 18.72
N LEU A 2 3.28 -8.63 18.82
CA LEU A 2 1.99 -8.21 19.42
C LEU A 2 0.75 -8.84 18.75
N VAL A 3 0.73 -8.86 17.42
CA VAL A 3 -0.34 -9.50 16.63
C VAL A 3 -0.45 -11.01 16.93
N GLU A 4 0.66 -11.71 17.16
CA GLU A 4 0.66 -13.13 17.57
C GLU A 4 0.11 -13.29 18.98
N ARG A 5 0.59 -12.44 19.90
CA ARG A 5 0.26 -12.49 21.33
C ARG A 5 -1.22 -12.23 21.62
N LEU A 6 -1.86 -11.39 20.81
CA LEU A 6 -3.25 -10.97 20.98
C LEU A 6 -4.22 -11.62 19.99
N GLY A 7 -3.74 -12.27 18.93
CA GLY A 7 -4.61 -12.88 17.92
C GLY A 7 -5.54 -11.91 17.16
N HIS A 8 -5.38 -10.59 17.31
CA HIS A 8 -6.23 -9.58 16.66
C HIS A 8 -5.84 -9.33 15.19
N PRO A 9 -6.79 -8.86 14.35
CA PRO A 9 -6.49 -8.49 12.97
C PRO A 9 -5.52 -7.31 12.88
N CYS A 10 -4.76 -7.28 11.79
CA CYS A 10 -3.85 -6.19 11.45
C CYS A 10 -4.11 -5.74 10.02
N THR A 11 -4.07 -4.43 9.80
CA THR A 11 -4.18 -3.82 8.48
C THR A 11 -3.15 -2.69 8.35
N HIS A 12 -2.79 -2.32 7.13
CA HIS A 12 -1.77 -1.32 6.86
C HIS A 12 -2.32 -0.14 6.06
N THR A 13 -1.79 1.05 6.35
CA THR A 13 -1.86 2.15 5.38
C THR A 13 -1.00 1.81 4.17
N LEU A 14 -1.15 2.57 3.08
CA LEU A 14 -0.27 2.47 1.91
C LEU A 14 1.23 2.58 2.29
N MET A 15 1.56 3.42 3.28
CA MET A 15 2.95 3.63 3.73
C MET A 15 3.45 2.52 4.67
N GLY A 16 2.54 1.72 5.23
CA GLY A 16 2.85 0.65 6.20
C GLY A 16 3.01 -0.73 5.58
N LEU A 17 2.81 -0.88 4.27
CA LEU A 17 2.89 -2.17 3.60
C LEU A 17 4.24 -2.86 3.85
N GLY A 18 4.17 -4.11 4.33
CA GLY A 18 5.32 -4.92 4.72
C GLY A 18 5.70 -4.86 6.21
N ALA A 19 5.02 -4.06 7.04
CA ALA A 19 5.25 -4.06 8.49
C ALA A 19 4.88 -5.41 9.14
N LEU A 20 3.78 -6.01 8.69
CA LEU A 20 3.44 -7.42 8.85
C LEU A 20 3.53 -8.11 7.49
N ALA A 21 3.93 -9.38 7.47
CA ALA A 21 4.02 -10.14 6.23
C ALA A 21 2.65 -10.27 5.57
N SER A 22 2.60 -10.18 4.23
CA SER A 22 1.35 -10.13 3.48
C SER A 22 0.57 -11.45 3.47
N ASP A 23 1.26 -12.56 3.70
CA ASP A 23 0.72 -13.91 3.83
C ASP A 23 0.34 -14.26 5.28
N HIS A 24 0.58 -13.35 6.23
CA HIS A 24 0.26 -13.59 7.62
C HIS A 24 -1.27 -13.74 7.80
N PRO A 25 -1.77 -14.78 8.50
CA PRO A 25 -3.20 -15.12 8.54
C PRO A 25 -4.09 -14.03 9.13
N ARG A 26 -3.54 -13.20 10.02
CA ARG A 26 -4.25 -12.06 10.62
C ARG A 26 -4.09 -10.74 9.86
N PHE A 27 -3.43 -10.73 8.70
CA PHE A 27 -3.35 -9.53 7.87
C PHE A 27 -4.60 -9.40 7.01
N LEU A 28 -5.24 -8.22 7.04
CA LEU A 28 -6.47 -7.95 6.31
C LEU A 28 -6.23 -7.22 4.97
N GLY A 29 -4.97 -6.94 4.61
CA GLY A 29 -4.64 -6.10 3.47
C GLY A 29 -4.54 -4.62 3.82
N MET A 30 -4.43 -3.78 2.78
CA MET A 30 -4.39 -2.33 2.92
C MET A 30 -5.79 -1.78 3.22
N LEU A 31 -5.90 -0.76 4.08
CA LEU A 31 -7.15 -0.03 4.32
C LEU A 31 -7.20 1.31 3.56
N GLY A 32 -8.38 1.93 3.50
CA GLY A 32 -8.64 3.24 2.90
C GLY A 32 -9.39 3.19 1.57
N MET A 33 -9.33 4.27 0.80
CA MET A 33 -10.08 4.49 -0.44
C MET A 33 -9.97 3.35 -1.47
N HIS A 34 -8.80 2.73 -1.56
CA HIS A 34 -8.53 1.57 -2.42
C HIS A 34 -8.09 0.35 -1.60
N GLY A 35 -8.47 0.31 -0.32
CA GLY A 35 -8.20 -0.83 0.55
C GLY A 35 -9.14 -2.01 0.29
N THR A 36 -8.87 -3.12 0.97
CA THR A 36 -9.77 -4.28 0.97
C THR A 36 -11.05 -3.95 1.74
N TYR A 37 -12.13 -4.63 1.37
CA TYR A 37 -13.42 -4.44 2.03
C TYR A 37 -13.36 -4.84 3.51
N GLU A 38 -12.77 -5.98 3.80
CA GLU A 38 -12.61 -6.51 5.16
C GLU A 38 -11.72 -5.63 6.05
N ALA A 39 -10.66 -5.02 5.52
CA ALA A 39 -9.85 -4.08 6.29
C ALA A 39 -10.64 -2.82 6.66
N ASN A 40 -11.39 -2.27 5.71
CA ASN A 40 -12.22 -1.09 5.95
C ASN A 40 -13.38 -1.37 6.92
N MET A 41 -14.03 -2.53 6.80
CA MET A 41 -15.10 -2.92 7.71
C MET A 41 -14.57 -3.23 9.12
N ALA A 42 -13.43 -3.91 9.23
CA ALA A 42 -12.78 -4.15 10.52
C ALA A 42 -12.39 -2.83 11.21
N MET A 43 -11.87 -1.86 10.45
CA MET A 43 -11.59 -0.52 10.96
C MET A 43 -12.88 0.19 11.41
N TYR A 44 -13.94 0.12 10.62
CA TYR A 44 -15.20 0.81 10.90
C TYR A 44 -15.94 0.26 12.13
N GLU A 45 -16.03 -1.07 12.24
CA GLU A 45 -16.82 -1.76 13.27
C GLU A 45 -16.03 -2.07 14.55
N CYS A 46 -14.72 -1.79 14.61
CA CYS A 46 -13.93 -2.07 15.82
C CYS A 46 -14.39 -1.22 17.02
N ASP A 47 -14.26 -1.82 18.21
CA ASP A 47 -14.48 -1.17 19.50
C ASP A 47 -13.19 -0.58 20.08
N VAL A 48 -12.03 -1.09 19.67
CA VAL A 48 -10.70 -0.56 19.99
C VAL A 48 -9.82 -0.54 18.74
N MET A 49 -9.16 0.59 18.51
CA MET A 49 -8.17 0.76 17.44
C MET A 49 -6.81 1.10 18.02
N LEU A 50 -5.82 0.23 17.78
CA LEU A 50 -4.41 0.53 18.06
C LEU A 50 -3.74 1.08 16.80
N ALA A 51 -3.66 2.40 16.69
CA ALA A 51 -2.98 3.09 15.60
C ALA A 51 -1.48 3.28 15.93
N VAL A 52 -0.63 2.63 15.15
CA VAL A 52 0.83 2.64 15.36
C VAL A 52 1.52 3.35 14.20
N GLY A 53 2.11 4.52 14.45
CA GLY A 53 2.85 5.28 13.44
C GLY A 53 1.98 5.70 12.24
N ALA A 54 0.69 5.99 12.48
CA ALA A 54 -0.27 6.35 11.45
C ALA A 54 -0.86 7.74 11.75
N ARG A 55 -1.06 8.56 10.70
CA ARG A 55 -1.45 9.96 10.84
C ARG A 55 -2.92 10.28 10.52
N PHE A 56 -3.78 9.26 10.42
CA PHE A 56 -5.21 9.40 10.10
C PHE A 56 -5.48 10.29 8.87
N ASP A 57 -4.82 10.00 7.75
CA ASP A 57 -4.94 10.72 6.48
C ASP A 57 -6.34 10.56 5.85
N ASP A 58 -6.78 11.55 5.06
CA ASP A 58 -8.11 11.56 4.44
C ASP A 58 -8.32 10.40 3.44
N ARG A 59 -7.25 9.91 2.81
CA ARG A 59 -7.29 8.73 1.93
C ARG A 59 -7.62 7.44 2.69
N VAL A 60 -7.40 7.44 4.00
CA VAL A 60 -7.71 6.32 4.90
C VAL A 60 -9.04 6.55 5.60
N THR A 61 -9.24 7.73 6.19
CA THR A 61 -10.37 8.00 7.07
C THR A 61 -11.66 8.33 6.34
N GLY A 62 -11.58 8.88 5.12
CA GLY A 62 -12.75 9.34 4.38
C GLY A 62 -13.51 10.44 5.13
N ASP A 63 -14.82 10.22 5.34
CA ASP A 63 -15.64 11.15 6.13
C ASP A 63 -15.38 10.95 7.63
N LEU A 64 -14.63 11.87 8.23
CA LEU A 64 -14.28 11.84 9.67
C LEU A 64 -15.48 11.72 10.61
N LYS A 65 -16.67 12.21 10.21
CA LYS A 65 -17.89 12.08 11.04
C LYS A 65 -18.40 10.64 11.13
N LYS A 66 -18.00 9.79 10.19
CA LYS A 66 -18.37 8.38 10.10
C LYS A 66 -17.17 7.47 10.34
N PHE A 67 -16.01 8.03 10.70
CA PHE A 67 -14.80 7.24 10.88
C PHE A 67 -14.86 6.47 12.20
N SER A 68 -14.89 5.14 12.11
CA SER A 68 -14.80 4.20 13.26
C SER A 68 -15.69 4.62 14.45
N PRO A 69 -17.02 4.72 14.25
CA PRO A 69 -17.94 5.42 15.16
C PRO A 69 -18.02 4.87 16.58
N HIS A 70 -17.52 3.65 16.82
CA HIS A 70 -17.58 2.95 18.11
C HIS A 70 -16.20 2.73 18.74
N ALA A 71 -15.13 3.10 18.05
CA ALA A 71 -13.78 2.76 18.45
C ALA A 71 -13.24 3.68 19.55
N LYS A 72 -12.61 3.08 20.57
CA LYS A 72 -11.64 3.76 21.44
C LYS A 72 -10.28 3.70 20.77
N ILE A 73 -9.69 4.85 20.49
CA ILE A 73 -8.45 4.98 19.73
C ILE A 73 -7.26 5.11 20.69
N ILE A 74 -6.33 4.16 20.58
CA ILE A 74 -4.99 4.20 21.17
C ILE A 74 -4.04 4.63 20.04
N HIS A 75 -3.36 5.76 20.19
CA HIS A 75 -2.52 6.32 19.13
C HIS A 75 -1.07 6.46 19.59
N ILE A 76 -0.20 5.65 18.98
CA ILE A 76 1.25 5.72 19.15
C ILE A 76 1.82 6.52 17.98
N ASP A 77 2.41 7.68 18.28
CA ASP A 77 3.11 8.50 17.30
C ASP A 77 4.33 9.17 17.92
N ILE A 78 5.39 9.32 17.12
CA ILE A 78 6.61 10.01 17.58
C ILE A 78 6.41 11.53 17.56
N ASP A 79 5.53 12.03 16.71
CA ASP A 79 5.21 13.45 16.60
C ASP A 79 3.96 13.78 17.43
N PRO A 80 4.09 14.52 18.55
CA PRO A 80 2.94 14.91 19.36
C PRO A 80 1.93 15.77 18.58
N ALA A 81 2.33 16.45 17.50
CA ALA A 81 1.42 17.25 16.67
C ALA A 81 0.50 16.38 15.78
N SER A 82 0.79 15.09 15.61
CA SER A 82 -0.06 14.15 14.87
C SER A 82 -1.18 13.58 15.74
N ILE A 83 -0.97 13.50 17.06
CA ILE A 83 -1.94 12.96 18.01
C ILE A 83 -3.11 13.92 18.18
N GLY A 84 -4.33 13.41 18.05
CA GLY A 84 -5.54 14.21 18.23
C GLY A 84 -5.81 15.23 17.10
N LYS A 85 -5.00 15.23 16.04
CA LYS A 85 -5.08 16.23 14.96
C LYS A 85 -6.35 16.10 14.12
N ASN A 86 -6.66 14.88 13.68
CA ASN A 86 -7.79 14.60 12.78
C ASN A 86 -8.91 13.81 13.46
N VAL A 87 -8.55 12.94 14.40
CA VAL A 87 -9.48 12.06 15.14
C VAL A 87 -9.25 12.24 16.63
N GLN A 88 -10.30 12.09 17.43
CA GLN A 88 -10.17 12.08 18.88
C GLN A 88 -9.41 10.81 19.31
N VAL A 89 -8.50 10.96 20.27
CA VAL A 89 -7.65 9.88 20.78
C VAL A 89 -7.93 9.71 22.27
N GLU A 90 -8.33 8.51 22.68
CA GLU A 90 -8.58 8.16 24.08
C GLU A 90 -7.28 7.92 24.85
N VAL A 91 -6.31 7.26 24.23
CA VAL A 91 -5.02 6.94 24.85
C VAL A 91 -3.87 7.38 23.93
N PRO A 92 -3.31 8.59 24.16
CA PRO A 92 -2.17 9.08 23.40
C PRO A 92 -0.85 8.54 23.97
N ILE A 93 0.02 8.02 23.10
CA ILE A 93 1.36 7.54 23.44
C ILE A 93 2.35 8.27 22.53
N VAL A 94 3.04 9.27 23.08
CA VAL A 94 4.09 9.99 22.35
C VAL A 94 5.41 9.23 22.49
N GLY A 95 5.92 8.67 21.41
CA GLY A 95 7.19 7.94 21.44
C GLY A 95 7.48 7.14 20.19
N ASP A 96 8.65 6.49 20.20
CA ASP A 96 9.03 5.55 19.17
C ASP A 96 8.09 4.33 19.17
N ALA A 97 7.61 3.96 17.98
CA ALA A 97 6.64 2.90 17.82
C ALA A 97 7.17 1.53 18.27
N ALA A 98 8.45 1.21 18.01
CA ALA A 98 9.02 -0.07 18.40
C ALA A 98 9.15 -0.14 19.93
N ALA A 99 9.69 0.91 20.56
CA ALA A 99 9.82 0.98 22.01
C ALA A 99 8.45 0.90 22.72
N ALA A 100 7.42 1.54 22.18
CA ALA A 100 6.06 1.48 22.72
C ALA A 100 5.46 0.07 22.60
N LEU A 101 5.65 -0.59 21.45
CA LEU A 101 5.17 -1.97 21.24
C LEU A 101 5.88 -2.98 22.14
N GLU A 102 7.18 -2.81 22.39
CA GLU A 102 7.94 -3.63 23.33
C GLU A 102 7.43 -3.48 24.77
N GLN A 103 7.17 -2.24 25.22
CA GLN A 103 6.59 -1.98 26.54
C GLN A 103 5.16 -2.53 26.67
N LEU A 104 4.36 -2.47 25.60
CA LEU A 104 3.03 -3.08 25.58
C LEU A 104 3.11 -4.60 25.72
N LEU A 105 4.05 -5.24 25.04
CA LEU A 105 4.28 -6.69 25.18
C LEU A 105 4.71 -7.07 26.60
N ASP A 106 5.67 -6.35 27.17
CA ASP A 106 6.13 -6.57 28.55
C ASP A 106 4.98 -6.40 29.56
N ALA A 107 4.15 -5.36 29.39
CA ALA A 107 2.97 -5.14 30.22
C ALA A 107 1.93 -6.28 30.09
N LEU A 108 1.75 -6.84 28.89
CA LEU A 108 0.86 -7.98 28.65
C LEU A 108 1.36 -9.27 29.30
N ASP A 109 2.67 -9.47 29.40
CA ASP A 109 3.27 -10.65 30.03
C ASP A 109 3.13 -10.60 31.56
N HIS A 110 3.05 -9.40 32.14
CA HIS A 110 2.80 -9.18 33.57
C HIS A 110 1.33 -8.93 33.92
N SER A 111 0.44 -8.96 32.92
CA SER A 111 -0.99 -8.74 33.10
C SER A 111 -1.72 -10.03 33.50
N SER A 112 -2.68 -9.92 34.41
CA SER A 112 -3.62 -11.00 34.71
C SER A 112 -4.86 -11.00 33.79
N VAL A 113 -4.92 -10.07 32.83
CA VAL A 113 -6.04 -9.96 31.88
C VAL A 113 -5.97 -11.14 30.91
N THR A 114 -7.02 -11.96 30.93
CA THR A 114 -7.21 -13.03 29.96
C THR A 114 -8.02 -12.52 28.78
N GLN A 115 -7.67 -12.96 27.58
CA GLN A 115 -8.44 -12.70 26.38
C GLN A 115 -9.74 -13.50 26.40
N ASP A 116 -10.83 -12.86 25.98
CA ASP A 116 -12.09 -13.53 25.72
C ASP A 116 -12.03 -14.19 24.33
N GLU A 117 -11.76 -15.49 24.33
CA GLU A 117 -11.63 -16.29 23.11
C GLU A 117 -12.96 -16.39 22.33
N GLU A 118 -14.11 -16.37 23.01
CA GLU A 118 -15.43 -16.44 22.36
C GLU A 118 -15.72 -15.14 21.61
N SER A 119 -15.46 -14.00 22.26
CA SER A 119 -15.56 -12.68 21.62
C SER A 119 -14.59 -12.54 20.45
N LEU A 120 -13.34 -13.01 20.60
CA LEU A 120 -12.36 -12.98 19.53
C LEU A 120 -12.78 -13.87 18.34
N SER A 121 -13.26 -15.08 18.60
CA SER A 121 -13.75 -15.99 17.55
C SER A 121 -14.92 -15.36 16.79
N THR A 122 -15.89 -14.79 17.50
CA THR A 122 -17.03 -14.10 16.91
C THR A 122 -16.59 -12.94 16.02
N TRP A 123 -15.56 -12.18 16.45
CA TRP A 123 -15.00 -11.10 15.65
C TRP A 123 -14.33 -11.60 14.36
N TRP A 124 -13.57 -12.70 14.44
CA TRP A 124 -12.98 -13.31 13.25
C TRP A 124 -14.03 -13.88 12.29
N GLU A 125 -15.10 -14.50 12.78
CA GLU A 125 -16.22 -14.95 11.94
C GLU A 125 -16.84 -13.78 11.15
N GLN A 126 -17.01 -12.63 11.79
CA GLN A 126 -17.50 -11.41 11.12
C GLN A 126 -16.53 -10.92 10.05
N ILE A 127 -15.23 -10.94 10.32
CA ILE A 127 -14.18 -10.57 9.36
C ILE A 127 -14.14 -11.52 8.16
N GLU A 128 -14.21 -12.83 8.38
CA GLU A 128 -14.23 -13.82 7.30
C GLU A 128 -15.48 -13.67 6.42
N SER A 129 -16.61 -13.30 7.00
CA SER A 129 -17.82 -12.93 6.25
C SER A 129 -17.56 -11.76 5.30
N TRP A 130 -16.83 -10.72 5.71
CA TRP A 130 -16.45 -9.63 4.81
C TRP A 130 -15.42 -10.05 3.76
N ARG A 131 -14.42 -10.84 4.16
CA ARG A 131 -13.38 -11.36 3.26
C ARG A 131 -13.97 -12.24 2.17
N SER A 132 -15.04 -12.98 2.46
CA SER A 132 -15.75 -13.83 1.51
C SER A 132 -16.32 -13.09 0.29
N ARG A 133 -16.41 -11.75 0.35
CA ARG A 133 -16.79 -10.92 -0.80
C ARG A 133 -15.74 -10.88 -1.90
N ASP A 134 -14.51 -11.31 -1.63
CA ASP A 134 -13.40 -11.31 -2.57
C ASP A 134 -13.24 -9.94 -3.27
N SER A 135 -13.05 -8.90 -2.45
CA SER A 135 -13.06 -7.51 -2.92
C SER A 135 -11.92 -7.14 -3.88
N LEU A 136 -10.89 -7.99 -3.95
CA LEU A 136 -9.78 -7.89 -4.91
C LEU A 136 -9.91 -8.88 -6.08
N GLY A 137 -11.02 -9.62 -6.17
CA GLY A 137 -11.33 -10.46 -7.31
C GLY A 137 -11.38 -9.65 -8.61
N TYR A 138 -10.80 -10.18 -9.69
CA TYR A 138 -10.85 -9.58 -11.01
C TYR A 138 -10.97 -10.66 -12.09
N ASP A 139 -11.66 -10.35 -13.19
CA ASP A 139 -11.84 -11.29 -14.29
C ASP A 139 -10.52 -11.56 -15.01
N SER A 140 -10.17 -12.84 -15.19
CA SER A 140 -9.09 -13.26 -16.06
C SER A 140 -9.40 -12.96 -17.54
N SER A 141 -8.38 -12.85 -18.38
CA SER A 141 -8.56 -12.72 -19.83
C SER A 141 -7.39 -13.36 -20.57
N ASP A 142 -7.71 -14.06 -21.66
CA ASP A 142 -6.72 -14.61 -22.59
C ASP A 142 -6.42 -13.64 -23.76
N GLU A 143 -7.19 -12.55 -23.89
CA GLU A 143 -7.06 -11.57 -24.97
C GLU A 143 -6.19 -10.37 -24.56
N VAL A 144 -6.31 -9.93 -23.30
CA VAL A 144 -5.58 -8.79 -22.76
C VAL A 144 -4.91 -9.15 -21.44
N ILE A 145 -3.69 -8.66 -21.26
CA ILE A 145 -2.97 -8.83 -20.01
C ILE A 145 -3.62 -7.95 -18.94
N LYS A 146 -4.15 -8.57 -17.88
CA LYS A 146 -4.69 -7.84 -16.74
C LYS A 146 -3.54 -7.25 -15.91
N PRO A 147 -3.56 -5.96 -15.55
CA PRO A 147 -2.44 -5.35 -14.82
C PRO A 147 -2.24 -5.98 -13.43
N GLN A 148 -3.31 -6.41 -12.76
CA GLN A 148 -3.25 -7.15 -11.50
C GLN A 148 -2.46 -8.46 -11.66
N PHE A 149 -2.70 -9.19 -12.75
CA PHE A 149 -1.98 -10.42 -13.08
C PHE A 149 -0.49 -10.17 -13.28
N VAL A 150 -0.10 -9.07 -13.93
CA VAL A 150 1.32 -8.70 -14.09
C VAL A 150 1.99 -8.51 -12.73
N VAL A 151 1.33 -7.82 -11.80
CA VAL A 151 1.86 -7.59 -10.46
C VAL A 151 1.97 -8.91 -9.66
N GLN A 152 0.97 -9.78 -9.75
CA GLN A 152 1.03 -11.11 -9.13
C GLN A 152 2.19 -11.95 -9.70
N LYS A 153 2.38 -11.93 -11.03
CA LYS A 153 3.53 -12.59 -11.65
C LYS A 153 4.86 -11.96 -11.25
N LEU A 154 4.91 -10.65 -11.04
CA LEU A 154 6.08 -10.00 -10.49
C LEU A 154 6.39 -10.52 -9.07
N HIS A 155 5.39 -10.64 -8.19
CA HIS A 155 5.58 -11.26 -6.87
C HIS A 155 6.10 -12.69 -6.96
N GLU A 156 5.48 -13.53 -7.80
CA GLU A 156 5.86 -14.93 -7.96
C GLU A 156 7.31 -15.08 -8.39
N VAL A 157 7.74 -14.34 -9.43
CA VAL A 157 9.11 -14.47 -9.96
C VAL A 157 10.18 -13.85 -9.06
N THR A 158 9.81 -12.89 -8.21
CA THR A 158 10.72 -12.29 -7.21
C THR A 158 10.64 -12.95 -5.84
N LEU A 159 9.78 -13.97 -5.68
CA LEU A 159 9.48 -14.66 -4.42
C LEU A 159 9.07 -13.67 -3.30
N GLY A 160 8.43 -12.55 -3.67
CA GLY A 160 8.03 -11.49 -2.75
C GLY A 160 9.16 -10.73 -2.06
N ASP A 161 10.43 -10.89 -2.47
CA ASP A 161 11.58 -10.26 -1.80
C ASP A 161 12.15 -9.03 -2.52
N ALA A 162 11.72 -8.75 -3.76
CA ALA A 162 12.20 -7.56 -4.47
C ALA A 162 11.76 -6.26 -3.78
N PHE A 163 12.59 -5.24 -3.92
CA PHE A 163 12.17 -3.87 -3.67
C PHE A 163 11.32 -3.40 -4.84
N VAL A 164 10.12 -2.92 -4.54
CA VAL A 164 9.20 -2.38 -5.53
C VAL A 164 9.07 -0.88 -5.30
N THR A 165 9.49 -0.11 -6.29
CA THR A 165 9.15 1.29 -6.38
C THR A 165 7.92 1.46 -7.26
N SER A 166 7.17 2.52 -7.02
CA SER A 166 6.05 2.85 -7.88
C SER A 166 5.96 4.34 -8.16
N ASP A 167 5.52 4.63 -9.37
CA ASP A 167 4.92 5.91 -9.71
C ASP A 167 3.50 6.02 -9.10
N VAL A 168 2.68 6.94 -9.61
CA VAL A 168 1.38 7.31 -9.04
C VAL A 168 0.27 7.12 -10.07
N GLY A 169 -0.79 6.41 -9.65
CA GLY A 169 -1.95 6.12 -10.49
C GLY A 169 -2.56 4.76 -10.17
N GLN A 170 -3.28 4.17 -11.13
CA GLN A 170 -3.87 2.84 -10.94
C GLN A 170 -2.81 1.75 -10.75
N HIS A 171 -1.69 1.83 -11.48
CA HIS A 171 -0.56 0.90 -11.33
C HIS A 171 0.00 0.90 -9.91
N GLN A 172 0.01 2.05 -9.23
CA GLN A 172 0.42 2.17 -7.83
C GLN A 172 -0.50 1.38 -6.90
N MET A 173 -1.82 1.51 -7.11
CA MET A 173 -2.81 0.79 -6.31
C MET A 173 -2.75 -0.70 -6.59
N TRP A 174 -2.58 -1.12 -7.84
CA TRP A 174 -2.41 -2.54 -8.17
C TRP A 174 -1.11 -3.12 -7.58
N ALA A 175 0.00 -2.39 -7.63
CA ALA A 175 1.23 -2.79 -6.96
C ALA A 175 1.02 -2.97 -5.44
N ALA A 176 0.34 -2.01 -4.80
CA ALA A 176 0.02 -2.07 -3.38
C ALA A 176 -0.91 -3.23 -2.99
N GLN A 177 -1.91 -3.53 -3.84
CA GLN A 177 -2.92 -4.56 -3.57
C GLN A 177 -2.46 -5.99 -3.89
N TYR A 178 -1.71 -6.18 -4.98
CA TYR A 178 -1.46 -7.52 -5.54
C TYR A 178 -0.01 -8.01 -5.42
N TYR A 179 0.95 -7.17 -5.03
CA TYR A 179 2.34 -7.61 -4.94
C TYR A 179 2.65 -8.40 -3.67
N GLY A 180 1.96 -8.21 -2.54
CA GLY A 180 2.28 -8.95 -1.31
C GLY A 180 3.68 -8.67 -0.73
N PHE A 181 3.78 -7.66 0.14
CA PHE A 181 5.04 -7.27 0.78
C PHE A 181 5.27 -8.02 2.10
N ASN A 182 6.39 -8.74 2.20
CA ASN A 182 6.70 -9.56 3.38
C ASN A 182 7.72 -8.95 4.35
N LYS A 183 8.29 -7.79 4.00
CA LYS A 183 9.29 -7.08 4.81
C LYS A 183 9.06 -5.56 4.72
N PRO A 184 9.36 -4.80 5.78
CA PRO A 184 9.30 -3.35 5.72
C PRO A 184 10.34 -2.82 4.73
N ARG A 185 10.12 -1.61 4.21
CA ARG A 185 11.01 -0.94 3.25
C ARG A 185 11.19 -1.70 1.92
N ARG A 186 10.28 -2.63 1.60
CA ARG A 186 10.17 -3.24 0.26
C ARG A 186 9.23 -2.48 -0.68
N TRP A 187 8.35 -1.66 -0.12
CA TRP A 187 7.46 -0.77 -0.87
C TRP A 187 7.95 0.67 -0.78
N ILE A 188 8.24 1.29 -1.92
CA ILE A 188 8.76 2.66 -2.01
C ILE A 188 7.88 3.46 -2.98
N ASN A 189 7.06 4.36 -2.46
CA ASN A 189 6.16 5.16 -3.29
C ASN A 189 6.02 6.60 -2.78
N SER A 190 5.52 7.48 -3.66
CA SER A 190 5.02 8.79 -3.25
C SER A 190 3.55 8.69 -2.84
N GLY A 191 3.29 8.57 -1.54
CA GLY A 191 1.95 8.49 -0.97
C GLY A 191 1.32 9.86 -0.74
N GLY A 192 1.86 10.62 0.22
CA GLY A 192 1.24 11.88 0.67
C GLY A 192 1.14 12.97 -0.40
N LEU A 193 2.21 13.18 -1.19
CA LEU A 193 2.22 14.16 -2.27
C LEU A 193 1.68 13.61 -3.59
N GLY A 194 1.80 12.29 -3.82
CA GLY A 194 1.33 11.66 -5.06
C GLY A 194 2.10 12.13 -6.30
N THR A 195 3.43 12.18 -6.24
CA THR A 195 4.29 12.67 -7.33
C THR A 195 4.51 11.64 -8.44
N MET A 196 3.97 11.89 -9.63
CA MET A 196 4.31 11.14 -10.84
C MET A 196 5.75 11.43 -11.28
N GLY A 197 6.46 10.42 -11.81
CA GLY A 197 7.90 10.49 -12.14
C GLY A 197 8.82 10.07 -10.98
N PHE A 198 8.26 9.73 -9.81
CA PHE A 198 9.00 9.30 -8.63
C PHE A 198 9.61 7.89 -8.79
N GLY A 199 8.92 6.98 -9.49
CA GLY A 199 9.20 5.54 -9.46
C GLY A 199 10.62 5.17 -9.90
N LEU A 200 11.05 5.65 -11.08
CA LEU A 200 12.37 5.33 -11.65
C LEU A 200 13.53 5.95 -10.85
N PRO A 201 13.55 7.26 -10.54
CA PRO A 201 14.58 7.84 -9.67
C PRO A 201 14.67 7.17 -8.30
N ALA A 202 13.52 6.81 -7.70
CA ALA A 202 13.51 6.08 -6.43
C ALA A 202 14.14 4.68 -6.57
N ALA A 203 13.85 3.97 -7.66
CA ALA A 203 14.46 2.67 -7.94
C ALA A 203 15.97 2.75 -8.06
N MET A 204 16.50 3.83 -8.65
CA MET A 204 17.94 4.05 -8.74
C MET A 204 18.57 4.22 -7.36
N GLY A 205 17.96 5.02 -6.48
CA GLY A 205 18.44 5.18 -5.11
C GLY A 205 18.42 3.86 -4.33
N VAL A 206 17.37 3.05 -4.50
CA VAL A 206 17.25 1.73 -3.87
C VAL A 206 18.31 0.77 -4.42
N GLN A 207 18.51 0.70 -5.74
CA GLN A 207 19.50 -0.18 -6.36
C GLN A 207 20.93 0.18 -5.94
N LEU A 208 21.24 1.47 -5.80
CA LEU A 208 22.54 1.93 -5.27
C LEU A 208 22.73 1.54 -3.80
N ALA A 209 21.68 1.61 -2.98
CA ALA A 209 21.74 1.20 -1.58
C ALA A 209 21.79 -0.33 -1.41
N HIS A 210 21.27 -1.08 -2.39
CA HIS A 210 21.17 -2.54 -2.37
C HIS A 210 21.61 -3.16 -3.70
N PRO A 211 22.92 -3.16 -4.02
CA PRO A 211 23.43 -3.54 -5.35
C PRO A 211 23.03 -4.95 -5.81
N GLU A 212 22.95 -5.90 -4.88
CA GLU A 212 22.62 -7.30 -5.17
C GLU A 212 21.11 -7.61 -5.12
N ALA A 213 20.27 -6.64 -4.76
CA ALA A 213 18.84 -6.87 -4.63
C ALA A 213 18.13 -6.74 -5.98
N ALA A 214 17.05 -7.51 -6.13
CA ALA A 214 16.09 -7.28 -7.20
C ALA A 214 15.30 -5.98 -6.91
N VAL A 215 15.35 -5.04 -7.86
CA VAL A 215 14.60 -3.78 -7.80
C VAL A 215 13.69 -3.67 -9.02
N ALA A 216 12.40 -3.52 -8.78
CA ALA A 216 11.39 -3.34 -9.82
C ALA A 216 10.68 -2.00 -9.67
N CYS A 217 10.57 -1.24 -10.74
CA CYS A 217 9.76 -0.03 -10.84
C CYS A 217 8.45 -0.38 -11.54
N VAL A 218 7.34 -0.43 -10.80
CA VAL A 218 5.99 -0.58 -11.37
C VAL A 218 5.46 0.81 -11.70
N THR A 219 5.26 1.09 -12.99
CA THR A 219 4.91 2.43 -13.47
C THR A 219 3.80 2.36 -14.51
N GLY A 220 3.29 3.53 -14.89
CA GLY A 220 2.42 3.73 -16.03
C GLY A 220 3.08 4.69 -17.03
N GLU A 221 2.64 4.63 -18.26
CA GLU A 221 3.16 5.37 -19.41
C GLU A 221 3.16 6.88 -19.18
N ALA A 222 2.12 7.41 -18.52
CA ALA A 222 1.99 8.82 -18.19
C ALA A 222 3.00 9.28 -17.14
N SER A 223 3.42 8.38 -16.25
CA SER A 223 4.33 8.70 -15.16
C SER A 223 5.79 8.50 -15.57
N ILE A 224 6.11 7.38 -16.21
CA ILE A 224 7.49 7.06 -16.59
C ILE A 224 8.08 8.10 -17.53
N ILE A 225 7.26 8.68 -18.42
CA ILE A 225 7.70 9.70 -19.37
C ILE A 225 8.15 11.00 -18.68
N MET A 226 7.70 11.27 -17.45
CA MET A 226 8.09 12.49 -16.71
C MET A 226 9.56 12.50 -16.29
N CYS A 227 10.14 11.33 -16.07
CA CYS A 227 11.55 11.18 -15.67
C CYS A 227 12.28 10.13 -16.51
N ILE A 228 11.87 9.93 -17.76
CA ILE A 228 12.42 8.88 -18.63
C ILE A 228 13.90 9.12 -18.98
N GLN A 229 14.37 10.37 -18.92
CA GLN A 229 15.77 10.72 -19.16
C GLN A 229 16.72 10.00 -18.18
N GLU A 230 16.22 9.55 -17.03
CA GLU A 230 17.01 8.80 -16.05
C GLU A 230 17.41 7.39 -16.51
N LEU A 231 16.89 6.90 -17.64
CA LEU A 231 17.47 5.74 -18.32
C LEU A 231 18.94 5.97 -18.67
N SER A 232 19.32 7.20 -19.04
CA SER A 232 20.72 7.59 -19.24
C SER A 232 21.54 7.41 -17.96
N THR A 233 20.99 7.81 -16.82
CA THR A 233 21.63 7.66 -15.51
C THR A 233 21.72 6.19 -15.11
N CYS A 234 20.70 5.38 -15.38
CA CYS A 234 20.75 3.94 -15.16
C CYS A 234 21.88 3.29 -15.96
N LYS A 235 22.07 3.70 -17.22
CA LYS A 235 23.19 3.25 -18.06
C LYS A 235 24.54 3.69 -17.52
N GLN A 236 24.68 4.97 -17.14
CA GLN A 236 25.90 5.56 -16.60
C GLN A 236 26.45 4.80 -15.38
N TYR A 237 25.54 4.29 -14.54
CA TYR A 237 25.89 3.60 -13.29
C TYR A 237 25.61 2.09 -13.34
N ASP A 238 25.37 1.52 -14.53
CA ASP A 238 25.09 0.10 -14.74
C ASP A 238 24.01 -0.46 -13.79
N LEU A 239 22.94 0.30 -13.55
CA LEU A 239 21.90 -0.06 -12.58
C LEU A 239 20.90 -1.07 -13.22
N PRO A 240 20.81 -2.32 -12.71
CA PRO A 240 20.02 -3.37 -13.34
C PRO A 240 18.52 -3.32 -13.00
N ILE A 241 17.93 -2.13 -12.93
CA ILE A 241 16.54 -1.90 -12.53
C ILE A 241 15.57 -2.54 -13.52
N LYS A 242 14.54 -3.22 -13.03
CA LYS A 242 13.48 -3.81 -13.86
C LYS A 242 12.29 -2.86 -13.95
N ILE A 243 12.00 -2.33 -15.13
CA ILE A 243 10.86 -1.42 -15.32
C ILE A 243 9.65 -2.23 -15.82
N VAL A 244 8.58 -2.23 -15.03
CA VAL A 244 7.30 -2.87 -15.35
C VAL A 244 6.30 -1.75 -15.70
N ASN A 245 6.26 -1.39 -16.98
CA ASN A 245 5.40 -0.33 -17.49
C ASN A 245 4.01 -0.89 -17.85
N LEU A 246 3.01 -0.64 -17.00
CA LEU A 246 1.62 -1.04 -17.23
C LEU A 246 0.94 -0.03 -18.17
N ASN A 247 1.27 -0.13 -19.46
CA ASN A 247 0.85 0.81 -20.49
C ASN A 247 -0.64 0.65 -20.86
N ASN A 248 -1.49 1.56 -20.37
CA ASN A 248 -2.92 1.58 -20.71
C ASN A 248 -3.33 2.70 -21.69
N ARG A 249 -2.37 3.56 -22.09
CA ARG A 249 -2.50 4.75 -22.95
C ARG A 249 -3.34 5.90 -22.38
N TYR A 250 -3.52 5.95 -21.06
CA TYR A 250 -4.23 7.00 -20.33
C TYR A 250 -3.55 7.38 -19.01
N MET A 251 -3.87 8.57 -18.53
CA MET A 251 -3.81 8.88 -17.10
C MET A 251 -4.90 8.10 -16.37
N GLY A 252 -4.69 6.80 -16.17
CA GLY A 252 -5.74 5.83 -15.80
C GLY A 252 -6.55 6.21 -14.55
N MET A 253 -5.91 6.76 -13.52
CA MET A 253 -6.62 7.21 -12.32
C MET A 253 -7.55 8.40 -12.62
N VAL A 254 -7.09 9.39 -13.39
CA VAL A 254 -7.92 10.53 -13.82
C VAL A 254 -9.07 10.06 -14.68
N ARG A 255 -8.80 9.15 -15.62
CA ARG A 255 -9.80 8.54 -16.49
C ARG A 255 -10.89 7.83 -15.68
N GLN A 256 -10.52 7.02 -14.69
CA GLN A 256 -11.47 6.30 -13.84
C GLN A 256 -12.45 7.24 -13.13
N TRP A 257 -11.95 8.36 -12.59
CA TRP A 257 -12.81 9.38 -11.98
C TRP A 257 -13.72 10.07 -13.00
N GLN A 258 -13.23 10.32 -14.22
CA GLN A 258 -14.06 10.84 -15.32
C GLN A 258 -15.18 9.87 -15.72
N GLU A 259 -14.94 8.57 -15.64
CA GLU A 259 -15.94 7.54 -15.93
C GLU A 259 -17.02 7.46 -14.84
N PHE A 260 -16.64 7.59 -13.56
CA PHE A 260 -17.59 7.50 -12.45
C PHE A 260 -18.41 8.76 -12.21
N PHE A 261 -17.79 9.94 -12.34
CA PHE A 261 -18.39 11.19 -11.85
C PHE A 261 -18.66 12.22 -12.94
N TYR A 262 -18.20 12.00 -14.16
CA TYR A 262 -18.28 12.99 -15.25
C TYR A 262 -18.75 12.39 -16.58
N ASP A 263 -19.62 11.39 -16.54
CA ASP A 263 -20.26 10.78 -17.72
C ASP A 263 -19.26 10.38 -18.83
N ARG A 264 -18.08 9.90 -18.45
CA ARG A 264 -17.01 9.49 -19.39
C ARG A 264 -16.53 10.62 -20.29
N ARG A 265 -16.62 11.88 -19.85
CA ARG A 265 -16.04 13.04 -20.55
C ARG A 265 -14.53 13.07 -20.33
N TYR A 266 -13.80 12.42 -21.23
CA TYR A 266 -12.35 12.32 -21.18
C TYR A 266 -11.68 13.66 -21.51
N SER A 267 -11.31 14.43 -20.49
CA SER A 267 -10.62 15.71 -20.65
C SER A 267 -9.11 15.51 -20.49
N HIS A 268 -8.40 15.45 -21.62
CA HIS A 268 -6.92 15.42 -21.69
C HIS A 268 -6.25 14.33 -20.84
N SER A 269 -6.97 13.24 -20.59
CA SER A 269 -6.49 12.06 -19.86
C SER A 269 -5.98 10.96 -20.80
N TYR A 270 -6.03 11.17 -22.11
CA TYR A 270 -5.52 10.26 -23.15
C TYR A 270 -4.08 10.61 -23.52
N MET A 271 -3.32 9.63 -24.01
CA MET A 271 -1.90 9.77 -24.35
C MET A 271 -1.64 9.20 -25.76
N ASP A 272 -1.93 9.98 -26.80
CA ASP A 272 -1.69 9.56 -28.20
C ASP A 272 -0.26 9.84 -28.68
N SER A 273 0.46 10.73 -28.00
CA SER A 273 1.84 11.12 -28.32
C SER A 273 2.90 10.25 -27.61
N LEU A 274 2.55 9.03 -27.21
CA LEU A 274 3.50 8.14 -26.54
C LEU A 274 4.58 7.68 -27.51
N PRO A 275 5.86 7.65 -27.06
CA PRO A 275 6.92 7.06 -27.86
C PRO A 275 6.78 5.54 -27.93
N ASP A 276 7.46 4.92 -28.89
CA ASP A 276 7.76 3.50 -28.78
C ASP A 276 8.76 3.31 -27.62
N PHE A 277 8.32 2.64 -26.56
CA PHE A 277 9.12 2.44 -25.35
C PHE A 277 10.32 1.51 -25.57
N VAL A 278 10.25 0.60 -26.54
CA VAL A 278 11.36 -0.32 -26.86
C VAL A 278 12.45 0.44 -27.60
N ASP A 279 12.09 1.21 -28.62
CA ASP A 279 13.03 2.07 -29.35
C ASP A 279 13.64 3.12 -28.42
N LEU A 280 12.82 3.71 -27.55
CA LEU A 280 13.28 4.70 -26.57
C LEU A 280 14.27 4.09 -25.59
N ALA A 281 13.98 2.93 -25.00
CA ALA A 281 14.92 2.24 -24.12
C ALA A 281 16.23 1.91 -24.87
N SER A 282 16.12 1.38 -26.09
CA SER A 282 17.26 1.05 -26.94
C SER A 282 18.16 2.25 -27.26
N SER A 283 17.59 3.46 -27.32
CA SER A 283 18.36 4.69 -27.57
C SER A 283 19.32 5.07 -26.43
N PHE A 284 19.06 4.60 -25.20
CA PHE A 284 19.93 4.81 -24.04
C PHE A 284 20.99 3.70 -23.87
N GLY A 285 20.85 2.58 -24.59
CA GLY A 285 21.78 1.43 -24.57
C GLY A 285 21.42 0.38 -23.54
#